data_AF-A0A354ZF18-F1
#
_entry.id   AF-A0A354ZF18-F1
#
_cell.length_a   1.000
_cell.length_b   1.000
_cell.length_c   1.000
_cell.angle_alpha   90.00
_cell.angle_beta   90.00
_cell.angle_gamma   90.00
#
_symmetry.space_group_name_H-M   'P 1'
#
loop_
_entity.id
_entity.type
_entity.pdbx_description
1 polymer ?
#
loop_
_entity_poly.entity_id
_entity_poly.type
_entity_poly.pdbx_seq_one_letter_code
_entity_poly.pdbx_strand_id
1 'polypeptide(L)'
;MDEAERAIGIARLAPWSLYLNHQGKHLALPLLRPDYLQPMLRGGDFSAGRERVRQACIAILQEADPEATEEDLLARIDPWALARRRGPHRYVDCLQTESRPPGDGGGWRTWIDALKPKGPIARLNTLDLSIPEPLLDELTHFVSTEAGLGRIISRRLVEETVTLRNACCPRPSQLQSGEMLVLATHVKAHPSVELAARFRRSTPVVLSVWKPGELGANHSLSNAAAQLEQLKRRLVRVCFEAYRQNGLLSQMDLQWIFQISSARVSELLRSAQREQNVIVPTPGTILDAGRSMTHKDIIVGLHLQGYSVREISRMTYHSPIAVDNYIGTFESVLVLKLYDMPPFLMARLLRRGVSLIEEHLNLIERLNIDERDLKEYLLKRGVSL
;
A
#
# COMPACT_ATOMS: atom_id res chain seq x y z
N MET A 1 -18.38 11.81 -20.05
CA MET A 1 -17.29 12.79 -19.78
C MET A 1 -16.02 12.48 -20.58
N ASP A 2 -15.43 11.28 -20.50
CA ASP A 2 -14.18 10.95 -21.24
C ASP A 2 -14.31 11.13 -22.77
N GLU A 3 -15.47 10.82 -23.34
CA GLU A 3 -15.75 11.05 -24.77
C GLU A 3 -15.81 12.55 -25.11
N ALA A 4 -16.52 13.34 -24.29
CA ALA A 4 -16.64 14.78 -24.46
C ALA A 4 -15.27 15.49 -24.31
N GLU A 5 -14.44 15.06 -23.37
CA GLU A 5 -13.07 15.56 -23.21
C GLU A 5 -12.17 15.19 -24.40
N ARG A 6 -12.26 13.95 -24.89
CA ARG A 6 -11.51 13.51 -26.08
C ARG A 6 -11.89 14.31 -27.33
N ALA A 7 -13.17 14.66 -27.49
CA ALA A 7 -13.65 15.48 -28.62
C ALA A 7 -13.00 16.87 -28.65
N ILE A 8 -12.54 17.39 -27.52
CA ILE A 8 -11.84 18.68 -27.40
C ILE A 8 -10.34 18.52 -27.12
N GLY A 9 -9.78 17.33 -27.36
CA GLY A 9 -8.34 17.06 -27.23
C GLY A 9 -7.82 16.94 -25.80
N ILE A 10 -8.69 16.80 -24.80
CA ILE A 10 -8.29 16.57 -23.41
C ILE A 10 -8.21 15.06 -23.16
N ALA A 11 -6.99 14.58 -22.88
CA ALA A 11 -6.73 13.21 -22.45
C ALA A 11 -6.49 13.15 -20.94
N ARG A 12 -7.12 12.18 -20.28
CA ARG A 12 -6.93 11.86 -18.86
C ARG A 12 -6.57 10.40 -18.72
N LEU A 13 -5.78 10.09 -17.69
CA LEU A 13 -5.45 8.73 -17.33
C LEU A 13 -6.51 8.19 -16.37
N ALA A 14 -6.99 6.99 -16.64
CA ALA A 14 -7.82 6.27 -15.69
C ALA A 14 -6.99 5.89 -14.44
N PRO A 15 -7.62 5.83 -13.25
CA PRO A 15 -6.95 5.30 -12.07
C PRO A 15 -6.45 3.87 -12.36
N TRP A 16 -5.38 3.47 -11.68
CA TRP A 16 -4.68 2.21 -11.87
C TRP A 16 -4.00 2.03 -13.23
N SER A 17 -3.71 3.14 -13.93
CA SER A 17 -2.91 3.13 -15.14
C SER A 17 -1.51 3.65 -14.86
N LEU A 18 -0.49 2.84 -15.14
CA LEU A 18 0.91 3.24 -15.06
C LEU A 18 1.22 4.18 -16.23
N TYR A 19 1.57 5.41 -15.90
CA TYR A 19 1.96 6.41 -16.88
C TYR A 19 3.43 6.22 -17.27
N LEU A 20 3.71 6.14 -18.56
CA LEU A 20 5.07 6.12 -19.11
C LEU A 20 5.18 7.14 -20.24
N ASN A 21 6.28 7.90 -20.26
CA ASN A 21 6.71 8.64 -21.43
C ASN A 21 7.71 7.76 -22.19
N HIS A 22 7.32 7.28 -23.36
CA HIS A 22 8.14 6.43 -24.22
C HIS A 22 8.37 7.14 -25.55
N GLN A 23 9.62 7.55 -25.80
CA GLN A 23 10.00 8.27 -27.04
C GLN A 23 9.13 9.51 -27.33
N GLY A 24 8.72 10.24 -26.29
CA GLY A 24 7.84 11.42 -26.42
C GLY A 24 6.35 11.10 -26.52
N LYS A 25 5.96 9.82 -26.60
CA LYS A 25 4.56 9.37 -26.56
C LYS A 25 4.12 9.10 -25.12
N HIS A 26 2.91 9.55 -24.80
CA HIS A 26 2.26 9.33 -23.50
C HIS A 26 1.53 7.99 -23.50
N LEU A 27 2.05 7.01 -22.76
CA LEU A 27 1.44 5.69 -22.60
C LEU A 27 0.77 5.59 -21.23
N ALA A 28 -0.42 5.00 -21.21
CA ALA A 28 -1.14 4.67 -19.99
C ALA A 28 -1.38 3.15 -19.96
N LEU A 29 -0.53 2.41 -19.24
CA LEU A 29 -0.64 0.96 -19.14
C LEU A 29 -1.64 0.58 -18.04
N PRO A 30 -2.82 0.06 -18.37
CA PRO A 30 -3.87 -0.26 -17.40
C PRO A 30 -3.48 -1.50 -16.59
N LEU A 31 -3.06 -1.33 -15.34
CA LEU A 31 -2.65 -2.44 -14.48
C LEU A 31 -3.82 -3.07 -13.71
N LEU A 32 -4.94 -2.35 -13.58
CA LEU A 32 -6.19 -2.88 -13.07
C LEU A 32 -7.36 -2.25 -13.84
N ARG A 33 -8.27 -3.10 -14.31
CA ARG A 33 -9.60 -2.73 -14.82
C ARG A 33 -10.64 -3.71 -14.30
N PRO A 34 -11.92 -3.30 -14.18
CA PRO A 34 -12.98 -4.18 -13.69
C PRO A 34 -13.10 -5.51 -14.46
N ASP A 35 -12.86 -5.49 -15.77
CA ASP A 35 -12.93 -6.68 -16.63
C ASP A 35 -11.77 -7.67 -16.40
N TYR A 36 -10.67 -7.24 -15.79
CA TYR A 36 -9.55 -8.13 -15.43
C TYR A 36 -9.88 -9.02 -14.23
N LEU A 37 -10.89 -8.64 -13.44
CA LEU A 37 -11.37 -9.43 -12.30
C LEU A 37 -12.31 -10.56 -12.72
N GLN A 38 -12.88 -10.50 -13.92
CA GLN A 38 -13.87 -11.48 -14.40
C GLN A 38 -13.41 -12.93 -14.33
N PRO A 39 -12.17 -13.29 -14.72
CA PRO A 39 -11.69 -14.66 -14.55
C PRO A 39 -11.70 -15.12 -13.09
N MET A 40 -11.30 -14.25 -12.16
CA MET A 40 -11.28 -14.56 -10.72
C MET A 40 -12.69 -14.71 -10.15
N LEU A 41 -13.62 -13.86 -10.56
CA LEU A 41 -15.03 -13.94 -10.16
C LEU A 41 -15.72 -15.24 -10.65
N ARG A 42 -15.19 -15.86 -11.71
CA ARG A 42 -15.65 -17.15 -12.24
C ARG A 42 -14.92 -18.35 -11.63
N GLY A 43 -14.14 -18.14 -10.55
CA GLY A 43 -13.39 -19.20 -9.86
C GLY A 43 -11.97 -19.44 -10.40
N GLY A 44 -11.49 -18.63 -11.34
CA GLY A 44 -10.09 -18.63 -11.78
C GLY A 44 -9.15 -17.97 -10.76
N ASP A 45 -7.85 -17.99 -11.06
CA ASP A 45 -6.82 -17.41 -10.21
C ASP A 45 -6.36 -16.03 -10.73
N PHE A 46 -5.42 -15.41 -10.00
CA PHE A 46 -4.82 -14.14 -10.40
C PHE A 46 -4.08 -14.23 -11.75
N SER A 47 -3.56 -15.40 -12.12
CA SER A 47 -2.79 -15.59 -13.35
C SER A 47 -3.64 -15.27 -14.59
N ALA A 48 -4.91 -15.66 -14.59
CA ALA A 48 -5.85 -15.34 -15.67
C ALA A 48 -6.16 -13.83 -15.78
N GLY A 49 -6.24 -13.12 -14.64
CA GLY A 49 -6.39 -11.67 -14.63
C GLY A 49 -5.13 -10.95 -15.11
N ARG A 50 -3.96 -11.43 -14.69
CA ARG A 50 -2.64 -10.93 -15.14
C ARG A 50 -2.43 -11.12 -16.63
N GLU A 51 -2.93 -12.20 -17.22
CA GLU A 51 -2.87 -12.41 -18.67
C GLU A 51 -3.65 -11.34 -19.44
N ARG A 52 -4.80 -10.90 -18.93
CA ARG A 52 -5.56 -9.79 -19.51
C ARG A 52 -4.82 -8.46 -19.40
N VAL A 53 -4.13 -8.20 -18.29
CA VAL A 53 -3.21 -7.05 -18.17
C VAL A 53 -2.11 -7.16 -19.22
N ARG A 54 -1.53 -8.36 -19.38
CA ARG A 54 -0.65 -8.85 -20.45
C ARG A 54 -1.02 -8.25 -21.80
N GLN A 55 -2.15 -8.74 -22.27
CA GLN A 55 -2.73 -8.49 -23.59
C GLN A 55 -3.08 -7.02 -23.81
N ALA A 56 -3.68 -6.36 -22.81
CA ALA A 56 -4.06 -4.96 -22.93
C ALA A 56 -2.84 -4.03 -22.98
N CYS A 57 -1.81 -4.29 -22.16
CA CYS A 57 -0.63 -3.43 -22.10
C CYS A 57 0.29 -3.63 -23.30
N ILE A 58 0.42 -4.86 -23.84
CA ILE A 58 1.24 -5.08 -25.04
C ILE A 58 0.64 -4.39 -26.27
N ALA A 59 -0.69 -4.44 -26.43
CA ALA A 59 -1.37 -3.75 -27.52
C ALA A 59 -1.10 -2.23 -27.50
N ILE A 60 -1.21 -1.60 -26.31
CA ILE A 60 -0.91 -0.17 -26.13
C ILE A 60 0.56 0.15 -26.42
N LEU A 61 1.47 -0.75 -26.02
CA LEU A 61 2.90 -0.57 -26.28
C LEU A 61 3.21 -0.69 -27.79
N GLN A 62 2.59 -1.65 -28.48
CA GLN A 62 2.76 -1.90 -29.91
C GLN A 62 2.13 -0.82 -30.79
N GLU A 63 1.04 -0.17 -30.33
CA GLU A 63 0.52 1.04 -30.98
C GLU A 63 1.54 2.19 -30.99
N ALA A 64 2.39 2.25 -29.96
CA ALA A 64 3.41 3.28 -29.84
C ALA A 64 4.74 2.89 -30.49
N ASP A 65 5.11 1.63 -30.42
CA ASP A 65 6.33 1.02 -30.95
C ASP A 65 6.02 -0.37 -31.50
N PRO A 66 5.78 -0.52 -32.82
CA PRO A 66 5.36 -1.79 -33.43
C PRO A 66 6.31 -2.97 -33.20
N GLU A 67 7.60 -2.70 -32.93
CA GLU A 67 8.62 -3.72 -32.67
C GLU A 67 8.66 -4.15 -31.19
N ALA A 68 7.83 -3.55 -30.33
CA ALA A 68 7.82 -3.86 -28.91
C ALA A 68 7.44 -5.31 -28.62
N THR A 69 8.28 -5.97 -27.81
CA THR A 69 8.13 -7.39 -27.44
C THR A 69 7.44 -7.59 -26.09
N GLU A 70 7.06 -8.84 -25.78
CA GLU A 70 6.59 -9.17 -24.43
C GLU A 70 7.67 -8.93 -23.36
N GLU A 71 8.96 -9.11 -23.69
CA GLU A 71 10.06 -8.83 -22.77
C GLU A 71 10.14 -7.33 -22.43
N ASP A 72 9.93 -6.46 -23.41
CA ASP A 72 9.85 -5.00 -23.20
C ASP A 72 8.72 -4.62 -22.26
N LEU A 73 7.56 -5.25 -22.43
CA LEU A 73 6.43 -5.04 -21.53
C LEU A 73 6.75 -5.52 -20.12
N LEU A 74 7.26 -6.73 -19.96
CA LEU A 74 7.61 -7.30 -18.65
C LEU A 74 8.65 -6.44 -17.94
N ALA A 75 9.63 -5.88 -18.65
CA ALA A 75 10.60 -4.95 -18.07
C ALA A 75 9.95 -3.70 -17.44
N ARG A 76 8.74 -3.32 -17.88
CA ARG A 76 7.99 -2.16 -17.38
C ARG A 76 7.01 -2.53 -16.26
N ILE A 77 6.32 -3.67 -16.34
CA ILE A 77 5.22 -4.02 -15.43
C ILE A 77 5.51 -5.18 -14.47
N ASP A 78 6.39 -6.12 -14.84
CA ASP A 78 6.78 -7.29 -14.03
C ASP A 78 8.25 -7.70 -14.31
N PRO A 79 9.25 -6.88 -13.94
CA PRO A 79 10.65 -7.21 -14.23
C PRO A 79 11.10 -8.52 -13.58
N TRP A 80 10.48 -8.86 -12.45
CA TRP A 80 10.78 -10.08 -11.71
C TRP A 80 10.50 -11.35 -12.52
N ALA A 81 9.52 -11.35 -13.41
CA ALA A 81 9.27 -12.46 -14.32
C ALA A 81 10.48 -12.77 -15.24
N LEU A 82 11.27 -11.75 -15.59
CA LEU A 82 12.48 -11.90 -16.41
C LEU A 82 13.64 -12.51 -15.62
N ALA A 83 13.84 -12.10 -14.35
CA ALA A 83 14.91 -12.65 -13.51
C ALA A 83 14.62 -14.04 -12.93
N ARG A 84 13.36 -14.36 -12.61
CA ARG A 84 13.04 -15.62 -11.92
C ARG A 84 13.49 -16.86 -12.68
N ARG A 85 13.53 -16.83 -14.01
CA ARG A 85 14.03 -17.94 -14.85
C ARG A 85 15.51 -18.28 -14.60
N ARG A 86 16.27 -17.36 -13.99
CA ARG A 86 17.71 -17.50 -13.71
C ARG A 86 18.04 -17.61 -12.21
N GLY A 87 17.04 -17.65 -11.33
CA GLY A 87 17.21 -17.68 -9.86
C GLY A 87 16.63 -18.93 -9.21
N PRO A 88 16.88 -19.16 -7.90
CA PRO A 88 16.40 -20.37 -7.21
C PRO A 88 14.86 -20.45 -7.20
N HIS A 89 14.34 -21.67 -7.44
CA HIS A 89 12.89 -21.94 -7.52
C HIS A 89 12.13 -21.72 -6.20
N ARG A 90 12.83 -21.80 -5.07
CA ARG A 90 12.31 -21.58 -3.72
C ARG A 90 12.89 -20.28 -3.18
N TYR A 91 12.03 -19.47 -2.54
CA TYR A 91 12.46 -18.28 -1.80
C TYR A 91 13.44 -18.73 -0.71
N VAL A 92 14.67 -18.22 -0.77
CA VAL A 92 15.65 -18.34 0.30
C VAL A 92 15.61 -16.98 1.01
N ASP A 93 15.30 -16.97 2.31
CA ASP A 93 15.30 -15.77 3.18
C ASP A 93 16.64 -14.99 3.09
N CYS A 94 17.68 -15.63 2.56
CA CYS A 94 19.06 -15.19 2.58
C CYS A 94 19.67 -15.08 1.16
N LEU A 95 18.99 -14.46 0.18
CA LEU A 95 19.64 -14.20 -1.12
C LEU A 95 20.75 -13.13 -1.04
N GLN A 96 20.93 -12.47 0.11
CA GLN A 96 22.17 -11.81 0.50
C GLN A 96 22.46 -12.05 1.99
N THR A 97 23.63 -12.64 2.29
CA THR A 97 24.21 -12.75 3.64
C THR A 97 24.85 -11.43 4.09
N GLU A 98 25.02 -10.47 3.17
CA GLU A 98 25.53 -9.15 3.44
C GLU A 98 24.40 -8.14 3.27
N SER A 99 23.89 -7.63 4.39
CA SER A 99 23.21 -6.35 4.45
C SER A 99 24.18 -5.30 3.89
N ARG A 100 24.12 -5.03 2.59
CA ARG A 100 24.88 -3.92 2.03
C ARG A 100 24.11 -2.65 2.36
N PRO A 101 24.66 -1.74 3.18
CA PRO A 101 24.03 -0.44 3.39
C PRO A 101 23.94 0.31 2.04
N PRO A 102 23.01 1.26 1.91
CA PRO A 102 22.78 1.92 0.63
C PRO A 102 24.05 2.60 0.12
N GLY A 103 24.27 2.53 -1.19
CA GLY A 103 24.88 3.66 -1.89
C GLY A 103 24.04 4.90 -1.56
N ASP A 104 24.70 5.92 -1.01
CA ASP A 104 24.17 7.05 -0.23
C ASP A 104 23.80 6.76 1.23
N GLY A 105 24.81 6.43 2.06
CA GLY A 105 25.11 7.03 3.38
C GLY A 105 24.07 7.11 4.52
N GLY A 106 22.78 6.89 4.30
CA GLY A 106 21.73 6.96 5.31
C GLY A 106 20.75 5.81 5.09
N GLY A 107 20.67 4.88 6.04
CA GLY A 107 19.87 3.65 5.93
C GLY A 107 18.39 3.87 5.58
N TRP A 108 17.64 2.77 5.50
CA TRP A 108 16.23 2.76 5.04
C TRP A 108 15.34 3.83 5.69
N ARG A 109 15.55 4.16 6.96
CA ARG A 109 14.83 5.23 7.67
C ARG A 109 15.02 6.59 7.01
N THR A 110 16.26 7.02 6.77
CA THR A 110 16.57 8.28 6.10
C THR A 110 15.96 8.34 4.70
N TRP A 111 16.03 7.22 3.96
CA TRP A 111 15.43 7.11 2.64
C TRP A 111 13.89 7.22 2.69
N ILE A 112 13.23 6.55 3.64
CA ILE A 112 11.79 6.65 3.86
C ILE A 112 11.41 8.09 4.24
N ASP A 113 12.13 8.70 5.18
CA ASP A 113 11.93 10.08 5.64
C ASP A 113 12.03 11.10 4.51
N ALA A 114 12.90 10.85 3.53
CA ALA A 114 13.03 11.68 2.34
C ALA A 114 11.83 11.61 1.35
N LEU A 115 10.94 10.61 1.46
CA LEU A 115 9.80 10.45 0.53
C LEU A 115 8.76 11.56 0.69
N LYS A 116 8.74 12.58 -0.15
CA LYS A 116 7.76 13.67 -0.08
C LYS A 116 6.74 13.59 -1.23
N PRO A 117 5.84 12.59 -1.25
CA PRO A 117 4.86 12.50 -2.32
C PRO A 117 3.87 13.66 -2.23
N LYS A 118 3.38 14.10 -3.38
CA LYS A 118 2.26 15.06 -3.46
C LYS A 118 1.05 14.33 -4.00
N GLY A 119 -0.06 14.42 -3.29
CA GLY A 119 -1.36 13.94 -3.76
C GLY A 119 -1.86 14.69 -4.99
N PRO A 120 -2.84 14.14 -5.70
CA PRO A 120 -3.32 14.71 -6.97
C PRO A 120 -3.80 16.15 -6.80
N ILE A 121 -4.59 16.43 -5.76
CA ILE A 121 -5.09 17.79 -5.46
C ILE A 121 -3.93 18.73 -5.10
N ALA A 122 -2.98 18.27 -4.29
CA ALA A 122 -1.83 19.08 -3.83
C ALA A 122 -0.81 19.39 -4.95
N ARG A 123 -0.92 18.75 -6.11
CA ARG A 123 -0.12 19.05 -7.31
C ARG A 123 -0.73 20.17 -8.15
N LEU A 124 -1.99 20.52 -7.92
CA LEU A 124 -2.69 21.55 -8.68
C LEU A 124 -2.53 22.90 -7.99
N ASN A 125 -2.22 23.93 -8.78
CA ASN A 125 -2.22 25.31 -8.29
C ASN A 125 -3.66 25.81 -8.05
N THR A 126 -4.61 25.34 -8.85
CA THR A 126 -6.04 25.65 -8.77
C THR A 126 -6.84 24.36 -8.96
N LEU A 127 -8.00 24.24 -8.31
CA LEU A 127 -8.86 23.07 -8.48
C LEU A 127 -9.25 22.91 -9.95
N ASP A 128 -9.12 21.68 -10.47
CA ASP A 128 -9.47 21.36 -11.84
C ASP A 128 -10.99 21.17 -11.98
N LEU A 129 -11.69 22.28 -12.16
CA LEU A 129 -13.13 22.33 -12.45
C LEU A 129 -13.43 22.10 -13.95
N SER A 130 -12.45 21.69 -14.76
CA SER A 130 -12.67 21.61 -16.20
C SER A 130 -13.69 20.53 -16.56
N ILE A 131 -14.74 20.97 -17.25
CA ILE A 131 -15.79 20.19 -17.87
C ILE A 131 -16.26 20.97 -19.10
N PRO A 132 -16.58 20.30 -20.23
CA PRO A 132 -17.24 20.97 -21.35
C PRO A 132 -18.58 21.57 -20.93
N GLU A 133 -18.81 22.87 -21.16
CA GLU A 133 -20.05 23.57 -20.75
C GLU A 133 -21.35 22.87 -21.20
N PRO A 134 -21.48 22.33 -22.43
CA PRO A 134 -22.69 21.59 -22.83
C PRO A 134 -23.00 20.41 -21.92
N LEU A 135 -21.96 19.67 -21.49
CA LEU A 135 -22.09 18.54 -20.59
C LEU A 135 -22.41 19.00 -19.16
N LEU A 136 -21.87 20.15 -18.74
CA LEU A 136 -22.18 20.73 -17.44
C LEU A 136 -23.65 21.12 -17.32
N ASP A 137 -24.20 21.76 -18.36
CA ASP A 137 -25.62 22.10 -18.41
C ASP A 137 -26.52 20.85 -18.45
N GLU A 138 -26.16 19.85 -19.26
CA GLU A 138 -26.85 18.56 -19.32
C GLU A 138 -26.91 17.86 -17.95
N LEU A 139 -25.76 17.70 -17.29
CA LEU A 139 -25.67 17.07 -15.98
C LEU A 139 -26.38 17.89 -14.90
N THR A 140 -26.31 19.21 -14.98
CA THR A 140 -27.02 20.11 -14.05
C THR A 140 -28.53 19.94 -14.19
N HIS A 141 -29.04 19.86 -15.42
CA HIS A 141 -30.45 19.61 -15.68
C HIS A 141 -30.88 18.24 -15.15
N PHE A 142 -30.10 17.19 -15.43
CA PHE A 142 -30.34 15.84 -14.91
C PHE A 142 -30.46 15.82 -13.38
N VAL A 143 -29.47 16.38 -12.67
CA VAL A 143 -29.50 16.42 -11.19
C VAL A 143 -30.66 17.25 -10.65
N SER A 144 -30.99 18.36 -11.31
CA SER A 144 -32.13 19.21 -10.92
C SER A 144 -33.45 18.46 -11.02
N THR A 145 -33.66 17.71 -12.10
CA THR A 145 -34.88 16.93 -12.34
C THR A 145 -34.98 15.72 -11.41
N GLU A 146 -33.91 14.93 -11.28
CA GLU A 146 -33.92 13.68 -10.49
C GLU A 146 -33.94 13.93 -8.98
N ALA A 147 -33.18 14.92 -8.49
CA ALA A 147 -33.07 15.19 -7.07
C ALA A 147 -34.09 16.24 -6.56
N GLY A 148 -34.84 16.88 -7.47
CA GLY A 148 -35.75 17.98 -7.13
C GLY A 148 -35.04 19.22 -6.57
N LEU A 149 -33.75 19.40 -6.87
CA LEU A 149 -32.92 20.49 -6.37
C LEU A 149 -32.94 21.69 -7.33
N GLY A 150 -32.87 22.90 -6.79
CA GLY A 150 -32.75 24.12 -7.59
C GLY A 150 -31.44 24.15 -8.40
N ARG A 151 -31.48 24.78 -9.60
CA ARG A 151 -30.38 24.77 -10.58
C ARG A 151 -29.00 25.13 -10.01
N ILE A 152 -28.94 26.09 -9.08
CA ILE A 152 -27.68 26.53 -8.44
C ILE A 152 -27.05 25.40 -7.63
N ILE A 153 -27.85 24.71 -6.80
CA ILE A 153 -27.37 23.60 -5.96
C ILE A 153 -26.97 22.43 -6.86
N SER A 154 -27.79 22.11 -7.87
CA SER A 154 -27.50 21.04 -8.83
C SER A 154 -26.19 21.29 -9.58
N ARG A 155 -25.96 22.52 -10.06
CA ARG A 155 -24.71 22.88 -10.75
C ARG A 155 -23.52 22.70 -9.81
N ARG A 156 -23.62 23.15 -8.56
CA ARG A 156 -22.54 23.02 -7.59
C ARG A 156 -22.20 21.55 -7.29
N LEU A 157 -23.21 20.70 -7.13
CA LEU A 157 -23.02 19.26 -6.92
C LEU A 157 -22.32 18.60 -8.11
N VAL A 158 -22.68 18.99 -9.33
CA VAL A 158 -22.01 18.52 -10.55
C VAL A 158 -20.55 18.97 -10.53
N GLU A 159 -20.26 20.25 -10.33
CA GLU A 159 -18.90 20.80 -10.27
C GLU A 159 -18.02 20.10 -9.21
N GLU A 160 -18.56 19.81 -8.02
CA GLU A 160 -17.84 19.07 -6.97
C GLU A 160 -17.57 17.63 -7.38
N THR A 161 -18.52 16.97 -8.03
CA THR A 161 -18.35 15.62 -8.58
C THR A 161 -17.30 15.59 -9.69
N VAL A 162 -17.31 16.58 -10.58
CA VAL A 162 -16.28 16.77 -11.62
C VAL A 162 -14.91 16.95 -10.99
N THR A 163 -14.81 17.79 -9.95
CA THR A 163 -13.55 18.04 -9.23
C THR A 163 -12.97 16.74 -8.67
N LEU A 164 -13.81 15.93 -8.04
CA LEU A 164 -13.41 14.62 -7.50
C LEU A 164 -12.97 13.66 -8.60
N ARG A 165 -13.69 13.59 -9.72
CA ARG A 165 -13.29 12.77 -10.86
C ARG A 165 -11.95 13.25 -11.43
N ASN A 166 -11.78 14.55 -11.66
CA ASN A 166 -10.56 15.12 -12.22
C ASN A 166 -9.34 14.88 -11.32
N ALA A 167 -9.53 14.90 -10.00
CA ALA A 167 -8.50 14.49 -9.04
C ALA A 167 -8.17 12.99 -9.11
N CYS A 168 -9.13 12.13 -9.48
CA CYS A 168 -8.92 10.68 -9.68
C CYS A 168 -8.43 10.34 -11.10
N CYS A 169 -8.63 11.22 -12.07
CA CYS A 169 -8.30 11.03 -13.48
C CYS A 169 -7.40 12.18 -13.97
N PRO A 170 -6.10 12.18 -13.61
CA PRO A 170 -5.21 13.28 -13.93
C PRO A 170 -4.87 13.29 -15.41
N ARG A 171 -4.49 14.48 -15.91
CA ARG A 171 -3.89 14.64 -17.24
C ARG A 171 -2.45 14.11 -17.25
N PRO A 172 -1.90 13.67 -18.39
CA PRO A 172 -0.50 13.22 -18.48
C PRO A 172 0.51 14.23 -17.93
N SER A 173 0.25 15.53 -18.08
CA SER A 173 1.11 16.62 -17.58
C SER A 173 1.16 16.74 -16.05
N GLN A 174 0.24 16.11 -15.33
CA GLN A 174 0.17 16.13 -13.86
C GLN A 174 0.93 14.96 -13.22
N LEU A 175 1.43 14.04 -14.05
CA LEU A 175 2.19 12.86 -13.62
C LEU A 175 3.58 12.84 -14.24
N GLN A 176 4.53 12.23 -13.53
CA GLN A 176 5.85 11.91 -14.05
C GLN A 176 5.86 10.49 -14.62
N SER A 177 6.67 10.25 -15.66
CA SER A 177 6.86 8.89 -16.20
C SER A 177 7.30 7.93 -15.10
N GLY A 178 6.58 6.82 -14.95
CA GLY A 178 6.75 5.86 -13.87
C GLY A 178 5.74 6.00 -12.72
N GLU A 179 4.91 7.04 -12.73
CA GLU A 179 3.87 7.25 -11.72
C GLU A 179 2.52 6.64 -12.12
N MET A 180 1.69 6.38 -11.12
CA MET A 180 0.32 5.90 -11.28
C MET A 180 -0.57 6.52 -10.21
N LEU A 181 -1.81 6.87 -10.57
CA LEU A 181 -2.82 7.21 -9.58
C LEU A 181 -3.58 5.97 -9.14
N VAL A 182 -3.72 5.77 -7.84
CA VAL A 182 -4.45 4.65 -7.23
C VAL A 182 -5.51 5.18 -6.27
N LEU A 183 -6.67 4.51 -6.22
CA LEU A 183 -7.68 4.75 -5.19
C LEU A 183 -7.41 3.83 -4.01
N ALA A 184 -6.67 4.33 -3.01
CA ALA A 184 -6.25 3.56 -1.85
C ALA A 184 -7.27 3.67 -0.70
N THR A 185 -7.27 2.68 0.20
CA THR A 185 -8.11 2.72 1.40
C THR A 185 -7.66 3.88 2.30
N HIS A 186 -8.57 4.72 2.79
CA HIS A 186 -8.17 5.84 3.64
C HIS A 186 -7.70 5.35 5.02
N VAL A 187 -6.70 6.00 5.63
CA VAL A 187 -6.18 5.71 6.99
C VAL A 187 -7.21 5.84 8.14
N LYS A 188 -8.43 6.31 7.85
CA LYS A 188 -9.54 6.48 8.81
C LYS A 188 -10.70 5.55 8.46
N ALA A 189 -10.51 4.64 7.50
CA ALA A 189 -11.54 3.73 7.03
C ALA A 189 -11.56 2.46 7.88
N HIS A 190 -11.75 2.62 9.19
CA HIS A 190 -11.76 1.51 10.15
C HIS A 190 -12.79 0.46 9.73
N PRO A 191 -12.49 -0.84 9.92
CA PRO A 191 -13.45 -1.90 9.71
C PRO A 191 -14.72 -1.63 10.53
N SER A 192 -15.88 -1.63 9.89
CA SER A 192 -17.18 -1.57 10.54
C SER A 192 -18.04 -2.71 10.03
N VAL A 193 -18.80 -3.33 10.93
CA VAL A 193 -19.78 -4.37 10.58
C VAL A 193 -20.95 -3.75 9.79
N GLU A 194 -21.24 -2.48 10.03
CA GLU A 194 -22.38 -1.76 9.44
C GLU A 194 -22.06 -1.24 8.03
N LEU A 195 -20.78 -0.96 7.73
CA LEU A 195 -20.37 -0.38 6.46
C LEU A 195 -19.80 -1.46 5.52
N ALA A 196 -20.56 -1.80 4.48
CA ALA A 196 -20.09 -2.69 3.42
C ALA A 196 -18.78 -2.17 2.80
N ALA A 197 -17.87 -3.09 2.44
CA ALA A 197 -16.55 -2.76 1.92
C ALA A 197 -16.56 -1.79 0.72
N ARG A 198 -17.60 -1.85 -0.13
CA ARG A 198 -17.79 -0.94 -1.27
C ARG A 198 -17.99 0.54 -0.90
N PHE A 199 -18.43 0.82 0.32
CA PHE A 199 -18.63 2.18 0.83
C PHE A 199 -17.48 2.61 1.74
N ARG A 200 -16.44 1.78 1.86
CA ARG A 200 -15.27 2.11 2.65
C ARG A 200 -14.58 3.33 2.03
N ARG A 201 -14.26 4.31 2.89
CA ARG A 201 -13.64 5.56 2.45
C ARG A 201 -12.32 5.29 1.73
N SER A 202 -12.20 5.83 0.53
CA SER A 202 -10.97 5.80 -0.29
C SER A 202 -10.38 7.19 -0.44
N THR A 203 -9.11 7.26 -0.81
CA THR A 203 -8.42 8.50 -1.16
C THR A 203 -7.56 8.28 -2.40
N PRO A 204 -7.56 9.21 -3.37
CA PRO A 204 -6.68 9.10 -4.52
C PRO A 204 -5.25 9.44 -4.10
N VAL A 205 -4.31 8.57 -4.45
CA VAL A 205 -2.88 8.71 -4.15
C VAL A 205 -2.07 8.57 -5.43
N VAL A 206 -1.00 9.35 -5.56
CA VAL A 206 -0.03 9.19 -6.65
C VAL A 206 1.16 8.39 -6.14
N LEU A 207 1.48 7.30 -6.83
CA LEU A 207 2.56 6.38 -6.47
C LEU A 207 3.65 6.44 -7.53
N SER A 208 4.90 6.54 -7.10
CA SER A 208 6.06 6.36 -7.97
C SER A 208 6.43 4.88 -8.05
N VAL A 209 5.73 4.13 -8.92
CA VAL A 209 6.05 2.72 -9.21
C VAL A 209 7.48 2.61 -9.73
N TRP A 210 7.88 3.57 -10.57
CA TRP A 210 9.24 3.79 -10.99
C TRP A 210 9.66 5.23 -10.65
N LYS A 211 10.89 5.41 -10.17
CA LYS A 211 11.54 6.72 -10.13
C LYS A 211 12.27 6.97 -11.46
N PRO A 212 12.51 8.25 -11.82
CA PRO A 212 13.31 8.59 -12.98
C PRO A 212 14.65 7.82 -12.98
N GLY A 213 15.00 7.19 -14.09
CA GLY A 213 16.21 6.38 -14.25
C GLY A 213 16.12 4.91 -13.84
N GLU A 214 15.12 4.49 -13.05
CA GLU A 214 15.00 3.08 -12.62
C GLU A 214 14.60 2.14 -13.75
N LEU A 215 13.70 2.58 -14.66
CA LEU A 215 13.23 1.76 -15.79
C LEU A 215 14.36 1.32 -16.72
N GLY A 216 15.33 2.20 -17.00
CA GLY A 216 16.46 1.89 -17.89
C GLY A 216 17.55 1.04 -17.22
N ALA A 217 17.80 1.26 -15.92
CA ALA A 217 18.78 0.48 -15.16
C ALA A 217 18.39 -1.01 -15.03
N ASN A 218 17.10 -1.32 -15.10
CA ASN A 218 16.59 -2.69 -14.94
C ASN A 218 17.00 -3.67 -16.03
N HIS A 219 17.19 -3.20 -17.27
CA HIS A 219 17.69 -4.05 -18.34
C HIS A 219 19.13 -4.53 -18.08
N SER A 220 19.90 -3.81 -17.27
CA SER A 220 21.29 -4.16 -16.91
C SER A 220 21.39 -5.08 -15.68
N LEU A 221 20.31 -5.25 -14.91
CA LEU A 221 20.29 -6.11 -13.72
C LEU A 221 20.17 -7.58 -14.12
N SER A 222 21.29 -8.18 -14.53
CA SER A 222 21.40 -9.61 -14.84
C SER A 222 21.23 -10.54 -13.62
N ASN A 223 21.35 -9.99 -12.40
CA ASN A 223 21.30 -10.74 -11.14
C ASN A 223 19.91 -10.72 -10.51
N ALA A 224 19.34 -11.90 -10.28
CA ALA A 224 18.04 -12.08 -9.63
C ALA A 224 17.96 -11.47 -8.21
N ALA A 225 19.05 -11.50 -7.44
CA ALA A 225 19.08 -10.90 -6.10
C ALA A 225 18.90 -9.38 -6.16
N ALA A 226 19.57 -8.71 -7.09
CA ALA A 226 19.47 -7.26 -7.25
C ALA A 226 18.05 -6.82 -7.69
N GLN A 227 17.41 -7.58 -8.59
CA GLN A 227 16.04 -7.31 -8.98
C GLN A 227 15.04 -7.53 -7.83
N LEU A 228 15.27 -8.54 -6.99
CA LEU A 228 14.44 -8.81 -5.82
C LEU A 228 14.53 -7.67 -4.80
N GLU A 229 15.75 -7.19 -4.51
CA GLU A 229 15.97 -6.05 -3.62
C GLU A 229 15.33 -4.76 -4.16
N GLN A 230 15.45 -4.53 -5.46
CA GLN A 230 14.79 -3.39 -6.07
C GLN A 230 13.26 -3.51 -6.01
N LEU A 231 12.69 -4.69 -6.28
CA LEU A 231 11.25 -4.92 -6.11
C LEU A 231 10.80 -4.68 -4.67
N LYS A 232 11.55 -5.18 -3.68
CA LYS A 232 11.33 -4.93 -2.25
C LYS A 232 11.33 -3.44 -1.94
N ARG A 233 12.33 -2.70 -2.43
CA ARG A 233 12.43 -1.24 -2.28
C ARG A 233 11.22 -0.52 -2.90
N ARG A 234 10.79 -0.92 -4.10
CA ARG A 234 9.62 -0.32 -4.77
C ARG A 234 8.32 -0.59 -4.01
N LEU A 235 8.12 -1.81 -3.49
CA LEU A 235 6.97 -2.17 -2.65
C LEU A 235 6.89 -1.28 -1.40
N VAL A 236 8.00 -1.16 -0.66
CA VAL A 236 8.07 -0.32 0.55
C VAL A 236 7.82 1.15 0.21
N ARG A 237 8.43 1.64 -0.88
CA ARG A 237 8.26 3.02 -1.35
C ARG A 237 6.78 3.36 -1.54
N VAL A 238 6.06 2.59 -2.34
CA VAL A 238 4.67 2.93 -2.68
C VAL A 238 3.75 2.84 -1.46
N CYS A 239 4.03 1.95 -0.50
CA CYS A 239 3.27 1.88 0.76
C CYS A 239 3.45 3.17 1.58
N PHE A 240 4.69 3.63 1.74
CA PHE A 240 4.97 4.89 2.44
C PHE A 240 4.46 6.11 1.68
N GLU A 241 4.57 6.12 0.35
CA GLU A 241 4.04 7.20 -0.47
C GLU A 241 2.51 7.29 -0.35
N ALA A 242 1.79 6.16 -0.37
CA ALA A 242 0.36 6.11 -0.12
C ALA A 242 0.02 6.62 1.28
N TYR A 243 0.74 6.15 2.30
CA TYR A 243 0.49 6.51 3.70
C TYR A 243 0.62 8.02 3.95
N ARG A 244 1.64 8.66 3.38
CA ARG A 244 1.83 10.12 3.46
C ARG A 244 0.74 10.92 2.75
N GLN A 245 -0.07 10.26 1.92
CA GLN A 245 -1.24 10.82 1.23
C GLN A 245 -2.56 10.34 1.86
N ASN A 246 -2.53 9.86 3.11
CA ASN A 246 -3.67 9.30 3.85
C ASN A 246 -4.26 8.01 3.25
N GLY A 247 -3.55 7.33 2.36
CA GLY A 247 -3.96 6.08 1.72
C GLY A 247 -3.19 4.87 2.24
N LEU A 248 -3.82 3.70 2.17
CA LEU A 248 -3.25 2.41 2.57
C LEU A 248 -3.47 1.41 1.44
N LEU A 249 -2.38 0.76 1.02
CA LEU A 249 -2.39 -0.24 -0.03
C LEU A 249 -2.51 -1.64 0.56
N SER A 250 -3.54 -2.38 0.14
CA SER A 250 -3.72 -3.78 0.46
C SER A 250 -2.68 -4.65 -0.27
N GLN A 251 -2.50 -5.90 0.17
CA GLN A 251 -1.65 -6.85 -0.56
C GLN A 251 -2.21 -7.14 -1.97
N MET A 252 -3.53 -7.05 -2.16
CA MET A 252 -4.16 -7.18 -3.47
C MET A 252 -3.86 -5.97 -4.36
N ASP A 253 -3.85 -4.76 -3.79
CA ASP A 253 -3.49 -3.54 -4.52
C ASP A 253 -2.06 -3.65 -5.05
N LEU A 254 -1.12 -4.08 -4.20
CA LEU A 254 0.28 -4.30 -4.56
C LEU A 254 0.44 -5.44 -5.58
N GLN A 255 -0.37 -6.50 -5.49
CA GLN A 255 -0.41 -7.57 -6.48
C GLN A 255 -0.75 -7.03 -7.88
N TRP A 256 -1.73 -6.13 -8.00
CA TRP A 256 -2.05 -5.49 -9.28
C TRP A 256 -1.02 -4.43 -9.71
N ILE A 257 -0.41 -3.69 -8.78
CA ILE A 257 0.61 -2.69 -9.13
C ILE A 257 1.89 -3.36 -9.67
N PHE A 258 2.32 -4.47 -9.07
CA PHE A 258 3.59 -5.14 -9.39
C PHE A 258 3.45 -6.46 -10.14
N GLN A 259 2.22 -6.88 -10.45
CA GLN A 259 1.90 -8.09 -11.24
C GLN A 259 2.49 -9.41 -10.67
N ILE A 260 2.69 -9.44 -9.34
CA ILE A 260 3.16 -10.59 -8.56
C ILE A 260 2.09 -11.08 -7.58
N SER A 261 2.14 -12.34 -7.15
CA SER A 261 1.12 -12.87 -6.23
C SER A 261 1.11 -12.15 -4.88
N SER A 262 -0.07 -12.03 -4.27
CA SER A 262 -0.25 -11.49 -2.91
C SER A 262 0.59 -12.22 -1.87
N ALA A 263 0.78 -13.55 -2.02
CA ALA A 263 1.70 -14.33 -1.19
C ALA A 263 3.14 -13.80 -1.27
N ARG A 264 3.64 -13.54 -2.49
CA ARG A 264 4.99 -12.99 -2.70
C ARG A 264 5.10 -11.55 -2.20
N VAL A 265 4.07 -10.71 -2.40
CA VAL A 265 4.01 -9.38 -1.77
C VAL A 265 4.18 -9.51 -0.26
N SER A 266 3.42 -10.42 0.35
CA SER A 266 3.45 -10.66 1.80
C SER A 266 4.83 -11.10 2.29
N GLU A 267 5.48 -12.02 1.58
CA GLU A 267 6.86 -12.47 1.85
C GLU A 267 7.85 -11.30 1.80
N LEU A 268 7.84 -10.51 0.74
CA LEU A 268 8.78 -9.41 0.54
C LEU A 268 8.59 -8.29 1.56
N LEU A 269 7.35 -7.96 1.90
CA LEU A 269 7.06 -6.99 2.96
C LEU A 269 7.52 -7.49 4.33
N ARG A 270 7.35 -8.79 4.65
CA ARG A 270 7.87 -9.35 5.91
C ARG A 270 9.39 -9.31 5.98
N SER A 271 10.07 -9.70 4.91
CA SER A 271 11.54 -9.68 4.87
C SER A 271 12.07 -8.25 4.98
N ALA A 272 11.49 -7.29 4.26
CA ALA A 272 11.85 -5.87 4.40
C ALA A 272 11.70 -5.35 5.83
N GLN A 273 10.58 -5.69 6.49
CA GLN A 273 10.32 -5.23 7.85
C GLN A 273 11.31 -5.82 8.87
N ARG A 274 11.67 -7.10 8.73
CA ARG A 274 12.65 -7.79 9.59
C ARG A 274 14.07 -7.30 9.38
N GLU A 275 14.51 -7.22 8.13
CA GLU A 275 15.89 -6.84 7.79
C GLU A 275 16.19 -5.38 8.19
N GLN A 276 15.19 -4.51 8.12
CA GLN A 276 15.38 -3.06 8.24
C GLN A 276 14.79 -2.47 9.53
N ASN A 277 14.14 -3.27 10.38
CA ASN A 277 13.47 -2.83 11.60
C ASN A 277 12.55 -1.62 11.36
N VAL A 278 11.71 -1.74 10.33
CA VAL A 278 10.70 -0.76 9.91
C VAL A 278 9.36 -1.48 9.81
N ILE A 279 8.26 -0.82 10.16
CA ILE A 279 6.90 -1.33 9.87
C ILE A 279 6.36 -0.66 8.62
N VAL A 280 5.93 -1.47 7.65
CA VAL A 280 5.37 -0.95 6.40
C VAL A 280 3.89 -0.64 6.60
N PRO A 281 3.42 0.59 6.28
CA PRO A 281 2.02 0.97 6.47
C PRO A 281 1.14 0.27 5.42
N THR A 282 0.24 -0.57 5.90
CA THR A 282 -0.77 -1.29 5.12
C THR A 282 -2.09 -1.25 5.90
N PRO A 283 -3.25 -1.58 5.30
CA PRO A 283 -4.50 -1.69 6.04
C PRO A 283 -4.38 -2.62 7.27
N GLY A 284 -3.58 -3.69 7.14
CA GLY A 284 -3.38 -4.64 8.22
C GLY A 284 -2.55 -4.12 9.39
N THR A 285 -1.67 -3.13 9.17
CA THR A 285 -0.82 -2.54 10.22
C THR A 285 -1.37 -1.24 10.79
N ILE A 286 -2.15 -0.47 10.02
CA ILE A 286 -2.65 0.85 10.47
C ILE A 286 -4.10 0.80 10.96
N LEU A 287 -4.93 -0.08 10.39
CA LEU A 287 -6.34 -0.20 10.75
C LEU A 287 -6.64 -1.44 11.59
N ASP A 288 -5.59 -2.15 12.04
CA ASP A 288 -5.67 -3.48 12.67
C ASP A 288 -6.51 -4.48 11.84
N ALA A 289 -6.59 -4.27 10.52
CA ALA A 289 -7.40 -5.10 9.62
C ALA A 289 -6.71 -6.44 9.28
N GLY A 290 -5.55 -6.74 9.87
CA GLY A 290 -4.73 -7.89 9.54
C GLY A 290 -4.22 -8.62 10.79
N ARG A 291 -4.03 -9.93 10.68
CA ARG A 291 -3.52 -10.80 11.76
C ARG A 291 -1.99 -10.80 11.91
N SER A 292 -1.27 -9.89 11.26
CA SER A 292 0.20 -10.01 11.16
C SER A 292 0.88 -9.79 12.52
N MET A 293 1.43 -10.85 13.12
CA MET A 293 2.19 -10.81 14.39
C MET A 293 3.43 -9.93 14.37
N THR A 294 3.94 -9.59 13.19
CA THR A 294 5.24 -8.95 13.05
C THR A 294 5.31 -7.53 13.60
N HIS A 295 4.25 -6.72 13.50
CA HIS A 295 4.29 -5.34 14.01
C HIS A 295 4.12 -5.30 15.54
N LYS A 296 3.34 -6.23 16.08
CA LYS A 296 3.17 -6.51 17.50
C LYS A 296 4.48 -6.93 18.17
N ASP A 297 5.20 -7.88 17.58
CA ASP A 297 6.53 -8.29 18.05
C ASP A 297 7.52 -7.11 18.06
N ILE A 298 7.51 -6.27 17.01
CA ILE A 298 8.38 -5.08 16.91
C ILE A 298 8.02 -4.04 17.98
N ILE A 299 6.73 -3.76 18.23
CA ILE A 299 6.31 -2.79 19.25
C ILE A 299 6.79 -3.22 20.64
N VAL A 300 6.58 -4.49 21.01
CA VAL A 300 7.05 -5.02 22.31
C VAL A 300 8.58 -5.05 22.36
N GLY A 301 9.25 -5.45 21.29
CA GLY A 301 10.71 -5.42 21.22
C GLY A 301 11.29 -4.03 21.48
N LEU A 302 10.73 -2.99 20.85
CA LEU A 302 11.12 -1.60 21.08
C LEU A 302 10.79 -1.13 22.51
N HIS A 303 9.63 -1.54 23.05
CA HIS A 303 9.25 -1.23 24.43
C HIS A 303 10.24 -1.81 25.45
N LEU A 304 10.63 -3.08 25.26
CA LEU A 304 11.62 -3.76 26.11
C LEU A 304 13.03 -3.16 25.97
N GLN A 305 13.34 -2.55 24.83
CA GLN A 305 14.58 -1.77 24.63
C GLN A 305 14.53 -0.38 25.30
N GLY A 306 13.41 0.00 25.93
CA GLY A 306 13.27 1.25 26.68
C GLY A 306 12.80 2.45 25.85
N TYR A 307 12.38 2.24 24.59
CA TYR A 307 11.79 3.33 23.79
C TYR A 307 10.45 3.77 24.38
N SER A 308 10.21 5.07 24.40
CA SER A 308 8.93 5.63 24.86
C SER A 308 7.80 5.34 23.87
N VAL A 309 6.55 5.33 24.35
CA VAL A 309 5.35 5.19 23.50
C VAL A 309 5.37 6.16 22.31
N ARG A 310 5.85 7.40 22.53
CA ARG A 310 5.96 8.42 21.48
C ARG A 310 7.00 8.06 20.43
N GLU A 311 8.16 7.55 20.83
CA GLU A 311 9.21 7.11 19.89
C GLU A 311 8.75 5.90 19.10
N ILE A 312 8.19 4.90 19.79
CA ILE A 312 7.62 3.71 19.16
C ILE A 312 6.52 4.11 18.16
N SER A 313 5.61 5.01 18.53
CA SER A 313 4.57 5.52 17.62
C SER A 313 5.15 6.12 16.34
N ARG A 314 6.25 6.87 16.44
CA ARG A 314 6.94 7.46 15.28
C ARG A 314 7.65 6.39 14.44
N MET A 315 8.28 5.41 15.08
CA MET A 315 9.01 4.33 14.40
C MET A 315 8.08 3.32 13.72
N THR A 316 6.92 3.08 14.31
CA THR A 316 5.95 2.07 13.89
C THR A 316 4.78 2.66 13.11
N TYR A 317 4.68 3.99 13.03
CA TYR A 317 3.59 4.73 12.40
C TYR A 317 2.19 4.43 12.97
N HIS A 318 2.14 4.01 14.24
CA HIS A 318 0.90 3.79 14.97
C HIS A 318 0.51 5.03 15.76
N SER A 319 -0.77 5.13 16.12
CA SER A 319 -1.19 6.14 17.10
C SER A 319 -0.61 5.80 18.48
N PRO A 320 -0.26 6.80 19.32
CA PRO A 320 0.15 6.55 20.69
C PRO A 320 -0.82 5.69 21.48
N ILE A 321 -2.12 5.87 21.25
CA ILE A 321 -3.19 5.07 21.87
C ILE A 321 -3.09 3.60 21.45
N ALA A 322 -2.85 3.32 20.17
CA ALA A 322 -2.71 1.94 19.68
C ALA A 322 -1.45 1.26 20.26
N VAL A 323 -0.32 1.98 20.30
CA VAL A 323 0.92 1.50 20.90
C VAL A 323 0.72 1.22 22.39
N ASP A 324 0.12 2.15 23.12
CA ASP A 324 -0.15 2.04 24.56
C ASP A 324 -1.10 0.88 24.87
N ASN A 325 -2.20 0.75 24.12
CA ASN A 325 -3.12 -0.38 24.25
C ASN A 325 -2.43 -1.74 24.06
N TYR A 326 -1.51 -1.81 23.11
CA TYR A 326 -0.80 -3.04 22.80
C TYR A 326 0.24 -3.37 23.89
N ILE A 327 1.02 -2.39 24.32
CA ILE A 327 1.95 -2.51 25.45
C ILE A 327 1.20 -2.91 26.71
N GLY A 328 0.11 -2.23 27.06
CA GLY A 328 -0.69 -2.54 28.23
C GLY A 328 -1.32 -3.94 28.18
N THR A 329 -1.74 -4.40 26.99
CA THR A 329 -2.22 -5.79 26.82
C THR A 329 -1.09 -6.79 27.04
N PHE A 330 0.10 -6.54 26.48
CA PHE A 330 1.28 -7.38 26.70
C PHE A 330 1.66 -7.46 28.19
N GLU A 331 1.76 -6.32 28.88
CA GLU A 331 2.07 -6.26 30.31
C GLU A 331 1.01 -6.98 31.15
N SER A 332 -0.28 -6.83 30.80
CA SER A 332 -1.35 -7.54 31.49
C SER A 332 -1.29 -9.06 31.31
N VAL A 333 -1.02 -9.54 30.08
CA VAL A 333 -0.84 -10.97 29.80
C VAL A 333 0.36 -11.52 30.56
N LEU A 334 1.43 -10.73 30.66
CA LEU A 334 2.65 -11.06 31.36
C LEU A 334 2.44 -11.22 32.87
N VAL A 335 1.69 -10.32 33.51
CA VAL A 335 1.26 -10.46 34.91
C VAL A 335 0.36 -11.69 35.09
N LEU A 336 -0.64 -11.88 34.21
CA LEU A 336 -1.56 -13.02 34.34
C LEU A 336 -0.85 -14.37 34.14
N LYS A 337 0.17 -14.43 33.27
CA LYS A 337 1.01 -15.61 33.10
C LYS A 337 1.78 -15.95 34.37
N LEU A 338 2.27 -14.93 35.09
CA LEU A 338 2.98 -15.13 36.36
C LEU A 338 2.10 -15.75 37.45
N TYR A 339 0.79 -15.52 37.42
CA TYR A 339 -0.18 -16.14 38.33
C TYR A 339 -0.79 -17.44 37.78
N ASP A 340 -0.14 -18.07 36.77
CA ASP A 340 -0.58 -19.33 36.16
C ASP A 340 -2.04 -19.33 35.67
N MET A 341 -2.54 -18.16 35.24
CA MET A 341 -3.92 -18.03 34.79
C MET A 341 -4.14 -18.70 33.43
N PRO A 342 -5.22 -19.47 33.21
CA PRO A 342 -5.46 -20.12 31.93
C PRO A 342 -5.84 -19.09 30.82
N PRO A 343 -5.41 -19.28 29.55
CA PRO A 343 -5.59 -18.30 28.47
C PRO A 343 -7.03 -17.84 28.22
N PHE A 344 -8.01 -18.74 28.35
CA PHE A 344 -9.43 -18.40 28.22
C PHE A 344 -9.90 -17.40 29.31
N LEU A 345 -9.39 -17.56 30.53
CA LEU A 345 -9.72 -16.67 31.65
C LEU A 345 -9.04 -15.31 31.46
N MET A 346 -7.80 -15.29 30.97
CA MET A 346 -7.11 -14.05 30.58
C MET A 346 -7.91 -13.28 29.53
N ALA A 347 -8.37 -13.97 28.47
CA ALA A 347 -9.17 -13.37 27.40
C ALA A 347 -10.45 -12.72 27.94
N ARG A 348 -11.14 -13.41 28.86
CA ARG A 348 -12.34 -12.90 29.53
C ARG A 348 -12.05 -11.66 30.38
N LEU A 349 -10.98 -11.68 31.18
CA LEU A 349 -10.59 -10.57 32.06
C LEU A 349 -10.18 -9.33 31.27
N LEU A 350 -9.39 -9.52 30.21
CA LEU A 350 -8.88 -8.44 29.37
C LEU A 350 -9.88 -7.99 28.29
N ARG A 351 -11.04 -8.66 28.19
CA ARG A 351 -12.05 -8.45 27.12
C ARG A 351 -11.42 -8.51 25.73
N ARG A 352 -10.53 -9.49 25.52
CA ARG A 352 -9.83 -9.74 24.26
C ARG A 352 -10.18 -11.11 23.71
N GLY A 353 -9.97 -11.32 22.41
CA GLY A 353 -10.12 -12.65 21.82
C GLY A 353 -9.04 -13.60 22.32
N VAL A 354 -9.38 -14.88 22.49
CA VAL A 354 -8.45 -15.92 22.97
C VAL A 354 -7.21 -16.02 22.07
N SER A 355 -7.39 -15.93 20.76
CA SER A 355 -6.28 -15.94 19.80
C SER A 355 -5.27 -14.82 20.08
N LEU A 356 -5.72 -13.62 20.48
CA LEU A 356 -4.83 -12.51 20.79
C LEU A 356 -3.98 -12.81 22.04
N ILE A 357 -4.56 -13.48 23.04
CA ILE A 357 -3.83 -13.89 24.25
C ILE A 357 -2.75 -14.91 23.89
N GLU A 358 -3.11 -15.93 23.10
CA GLU A 358 -2.16 -16.96 22.65
C GLU A 358 -1.00 -16.36 21.86
N GLU A 359 -1.27 -15.36 21.02
CA GLU A 359 -0.27 -14.59 20.30
C GLU A 359 0.74 -13.91 21.26
N HIS A 360 0.25 -13.27 22.32
CA HIS A 360 1.10 -12.64 23.33
C HIS A 360 1.89 -13.67 24.16
N LEU A 361 1.29 -14.81 24.51
CA LEU A 361 1.99 -15.88 25.23
C LEU A 361 3.15 -16.45 24.41
N ASN A 362 2.91 -16.71 23.12
CA ASN A 362 3.95 -17.13 22.17
C ASN A 362 5.06 -16.08 22.01
N LEU A 363 4.74 -14.79 22.11
CA LEU A 363 5.75 -13.73 22.09
C LEU A 363 6.62 -13.74 23.35
N ILE A 364 6.02 -13.90 24.53
CA ILE A 364 6.75 -13.99 25.80
C ILE A 364 7.72 -15.18 25.77
N GLU A 365 7.27 -16.34 25.28
CA GLU A 365 8.12 -17.54 25.15
C GLU A 365 9.29 -17.31 24.18
N ARG A 366 9.03 -16.71 23.01
CA ARG A 366 10.09 -16.40 22.03
C ARG A 366 11.14 -15.43 22.56
N LEU A 367 10.76 -14.49 23.41
CA LEU A 367 11.67 -13.52 24.01
C LEU A 367 12.48 -14.10 25.17
N ASN A 368 12.18 -15.34 25.59
CA ASN A 368 12.85 -16.07 26.67
C ASN A 368 13.03 -15.21 27.94
N ILE A 369 12.02 -14.42 28.27
CA ILE A 369 12.04 -13.54 29.44
C ILE A 369 11.95 -14.44 30.68
N ASP A 370 13.03 -14.52 31.45
CA ASP A 370 13.09 -15.33 32.67
C ASP A 370 12.10 -14.77 33.71
N GLU A 371 11.55 -15.64 34.56
CA GLU A 371 10.59 -15.27 35.59
C GLU A 371 11.20 -14.26 36.58
N ARG A 372 12.52 -14.27 36.77
CA ARG A 372 13.26 -13.28 37.56
C ARG A 372 13.31 -11.90 36.90
N ASP A 373 13.68 -11.84 35.63
CA ASP A 373 13.71 -10.59 34.84
C ASP A 373 12.30 -9.99 34.75
N LEU A 374 11.28 -10.84 34.69
CA LEU A 374 9.87 -10.48 34.73
C LEU A 374 9.49 -9.77 36.03
N LYS A 375 9.85 -10.37 37.16
CA LYS A 375 9.56 -9.83 38.49
C LYS A 375 10.29 -8.51 38.70
N GLU A 376 11.54 -8.41 38.27
CA GLU A 376 12.31 -7.17 38.34
C GLU A 376 11.74 -6.06 37.44
N TYR A 377 11.29 -6.40 36.23
CA TYR A 377 10.63 -5.49 35.30
C TYR A 377 9.32 -4.92 35.87
N LEU A 378 8.48 -5.79 36.45
CA LEU A 378 7.22 -5.40 37.07
C LEU A 378 7.42 -4.59 38.36
N LEU A 379 8.42 -4.95 39.18
CA LEU A 379 8.79 -4.19 40.39
C LEU A 379 9.26 -2.77 40.04
N LYS A 380 10.07 -2.60 38.98
CA LYS A 380 10.50 -1.28 38.49
C LYS A 380 9.33 -0.39 38.04
N ARG A 381 8.16 -0.97 37.74
CA ARG A 381 6.93 -0.27 37.37
C ARG A 381 5.92 -0.12 38.51
N GLY A 382 6.29 -0.48 39.74
CA GLY A 382 5.47 -0.28 40.93
C GLY A 382 4.39 -1.35 41.15
N VAL A 383 4.48 -2.50 40.48
CA VAL A 383 3.63 -3.65 40.77
C VAL A 383 4.21 -4.38 41.98
N SER A 384 3.46 -4.39 43.09
CA SER A 384 3.75 -5.23 44.26
C SER A 384 3.43 -6.68 43.89
N LEU A 385 4.46 -7.51 43.76
CA LEU A 385 4.34 -8.92 43.37
C LEU A 385 4.20 -9.86 44.56
#